data_AF-A0AA35ZLM6-F1
#
_entry.id   AF-A0AA35ZLM6-F1
#
_cell.length_a   1.000
_cell.length_b   1.000
_cell.length_c   1.000
_cell.angle_alpha   90.00
_cell.angle_beta   90.00
_cell.angle_gamma   90.00
#
_symmetry.space_group_name_H-M   'P 1'
#
loop_
_entity.id
_entity.type
_entity.pdbx_description
1 polymer ?
#
loop_
_entity_poly.entity_id
_entity_poly.type
_entity_poly.pdbx_seq_one_letter_code
_entity_poly.pdbx_strand_id
1 'polypeptide(L)'
;MDPCPFVRLVVGSLSLKFSGGGAGNPPPSNCYCKIKLKNFTTQIADVAYCADSDVNQVNDQVQACFNFKKSEFDKVVEKSNGLKIEVYSGRKGNPICGVGSGKLLGVVSVGFDSKVVDGGSSNNWGGVVVQNGWVAVGDRSSKKSVQLHLNVRVEPDPRFVFEFDGEPECSPQVFQVNGNVRQAVFTCKFSFRNSGDRNLRSGSSISEVNATGNWLRSVRSDNEKPVKERKGWSITIHDLSGSPVAMASMVTPFVPSHGTDDVRRSNPGAWLILRPGHNTWKPWARLEAWRESTGADNLGYRFELLPDAAVGGLDPITLSNSTISSKHGGKFTIDISNGASPMTTPNGSFDSGSGSGSGSDFWSATWAHLMYQGFVMSSKVAGGGRCSKPEVEIGFQHVTCTEDAAAFVALAAAVDLSVDACQPFSRKLRKELRHDGE
;
A
#
# COMPACT_ATOMS: atom_id res chain seq x y z
N MET A 1 -5.97 -23.51 -0.07
CA MET A 1 -6.39 -22.19 0.44
C MET A 1 -7.50 -21.71 -0.47
N ASP A 2 -8.67 -21.38 0.07
CA ASP A 2 -9.80 -20.89 -0.73
C ASP A 2 -9.93 -19.36 -0.64
N PRO A 3 -9.98 -18.62 -1.76
CA PRO A 3 -10.10 -17.18 -1.74
C PRO A 3 -11.52 -16.75 -1.35
N CYS A 4 -11.61 -15.63 -0.65
CA CYS A 4 -12.85 -14.93 -0.39
C CYS A 4 -13.34 -14.17 -1.64
N PRO A 5 -14.66 -14.06 -1.84
CA PRO A 5 -15.22 -13.29 -2.93
C PRO A 5 -15.14 -11.78 -2.62
N PHE A 6 -14.34 -11.09 -3.43
CA PHE A 6 -14.17 -9.64 -3.42
C PHE A 6 -14.43 -9.09 -4.83
N VAL A 7 -14.82 -7.83 -4.89
CA VAL A 7 -15.21 -7.14 -6.12
C VAL A 7 -14.58 -5.75 -6.12
N ARG A 8 -14.19 -5.31 -7.31
CA ARG A 8 -13.59 -4.00 -7.53
C ARG A 8 -14.41 -3.21 -8.53
N LEU A 9 -14.84 -2.02 -8.13
CA LEU A 9 -15.47 -1.05 -9.03
C LEU A 9 -14.38 -0.14 -9.57
N VAL A 10 -14.15 -0.21 -10.86
CA VAL A 10 -13.11 0.54 -11.56
C VAL A 10 -13.76 1.60 -12.45
N VAL A 11 -13.30 2.83 -12.31
CA VAL A 11 -13.69 3.97 -13.15
C VAL A 11 -12.48 4.36 -13.97
N GLY A 12 -12.56 4.12 -15.27
CA GLY A 12 -11.53 4.32 -16.26
C GLY A 12 -11.94 5.30 -17.36
N SER A 13 -10.96 5.64 -18.21
CA SER A 13 -11.21 6.27 -19.50
C SER A 13 -11.99 7.59 -19.45
N LEU A 14 -11.78 8.41 -18.40
CA LEU A 14 -12.43 9.71 -18.25
C LEU A 14 -11.90 10.71 -19.28
N SER A 15 -12.78 11.30 -20.09
CA SER A 15 -12.42 12.34 -21.06
C SER A 15 -13.58 13.32 -21.30
N LEU A 16 -13.29 14.59 -21.55
CA LEU A 16 -14.31 15.61 -21.77
C LEU A 16 -14.34 16.10 -23.22
N LYS A 17 -15.56 16.34 -23.70
CA LYS A 17 -15.85 16.94 -25.01
C LYS A 17 -16.83 18.10 -24.81
N PHE A 18 -16.60 19.20 -25.52
CA PHE A 18 -17.48 20.37 -25.51
C PHE A 18 -18.00 20.61 -26.93
N SER A 19 -19.31 20.60 -27.12
CA SER A 19 -19.94 20.95 -28.40
C SER A 19 -20.66 22.29 -28.28
N GLY A 20 -20.48 23.17 -29.28
CA GLY A 20 -21.15 24.48 -29.35
C GLY A 20 -20.26 25.72 -29.10
N GLY A 21 -18.93 25.59 -29.21
CA GLY A 21 -18.04 26.74 -29.32
C GLY A 21 -17.78 27.10 -30.78
N GLY A 22 -18.25 28.27 -31.24
CA GLY A 22 -17.67 28.88 -32.44
C GLY A 22 -16.15 29.02 -32.28
N ALA A 23 -15.41 29.08 -33.39
CA ALA A 23 -13.96 28.94 -33.56
C ALA A 23 -13.02 29.89 -32.74
N GLY A 24 -13.37 30.29 -31.52
CA GLY A 24 -12.62 31.24 -30.70
C GLY A 24 -12.82 31.15 -29.19
N ASN A 25 -13.46 30.10 -28.63
CA ASN A 25 -13.43 29.88 -27.17
C ASN A 25 -12.43 28.77 -26.84
N PRO A 26 -11.28 29.08 -26.21
CA PRO A 26 -10.35 28.05 -25.78
C PRO A 26 -11.02 27.15 -24.73
N PRO A 27 -10.74 25.83 -24.73
CA PRO A 27 -11.22 24.94 -23.69
C PRO A 27 -10.73 25.43 -22.31
N PRO A 28 -11.50 25.22 -21.23
CA PRO A 28 -11.07 25.58 -19.89
C PRO A 28 -9.73 24.92 -19.57
N SER A 29 -8.78 25.69 -19.04
CA SER A 29 -7.37 25.31 -18.92
C SER A 29 -7.10 24.13 -17.99
N ASN A 30 -8.03 23.76 -17.10
CA ASN A 30 -7.95 22.57 -16.26
C ASN A 30 -9.36 22.08 -15.90
N CYS A 31 -9.62 20.78 -16.06
CA CYS A 31 -10.84 20.12 -15.61
C CYS A 31 -10.50 18.90 -14.74
N TYR A 32 -11.32 18.65 -13.73
CA TYR A 32 -11.15 17.50 -12.85
C TYR A 32 -12.51 16.93 -12.43
N CYS A 33 -12.53 15.64 -12.12
CA CYS A 33 -13.70 14.94 -11.60
C CYS A 33 -13.54 14.64 -10.12
N LYS A 34 -14.62 14.80 -9.36
CA LYS A 34 -14.76 14.21 -8.02
C LYS A 34 -15.65 12.98 -8.15
N ILE A 35 -15.09 11.82 -7.88
CA ILE A 35 -15.72 10.51 -8.00
C ILE A 35 -16.14 10.08 -6.60
N LYS A 36 -17.44 10.03 -6.37
CA LYS A 36 -18.06 9.84 -5.07
C LYS A 36 -18.87 8.56 -5.04
N LEU A 37 -18.63 7.77 -4.01
CA LEU A 37 -19.45 6.63 -3.66
C LEU A 37 -19.75 6.67 -2.15
N LYS A 38 -20.97 6.31 -1.78
CA LYS A 38 -21.42 6.35 -0.38
C LYS A 38 -20.54 5.46 0.49
N ASN A 39 -20.12 5.97 1.65
CA ASN A 39 -19.22 5.33 2.62
C ASN A 39 -17.75 5.18 2.18
N PHE A 40 -17.38 5.73 1.02
CA PHE A 40 -15.99 5.77 0.55
C PHE A 40 -15.47 7.20 0.49
N THR A 41 -14.15 7.34 0.64
CA THR A 41 -13.46 8.61 0.44
C THR A 41 -13.61 9.04 -1.02
N THR A 42 -13.89 10.33 -1.24
CA THR A 42 -13.99 10.90 -2.59
C THR A 42 -12.63 10.85 -3.29
N GLN A 43 -12.58 10.24 -4.47
CA GLN A 43 -11.38 10.20 -5.30
C GLN A 43 -11.43 11.33 -6.33
N ILE A 44 -10.29 11.99 -6.58
CA ILE A 44 -10.22 13.15 -7.48
C ILE A 44 -9.26 12.82 -8.62
N ALA A 45 -9.72 13.00 -9.86
CA ALA A 45 -8.93 12.72 -11.05
C ALA A 45 -8.92 13.93 -11.99
N ASP A 46 -7.76 14.21 -12.60
CA ASP A 46 -7.70 15.13 -13.74
C ASP A 46 -8.36 14.49 -14.96
N VAL A 47 -9.01 15.31 -15.78
CA VAL A 47 -9.67 14.84 -16.99
C VAL A 47 -9.16 15.63 -18.19
N ALA A 48 -8.63 14.90 -19.17
CA ALA A 48 -8.17 15.46 -20.42
C ALA A 48 -9.34 15.88 -21.31
N TYR A 49 -9.09 16.89 -22.14
CA TYR A 49 -9.99 17.30 -23.20
C TYR A 49 -9.70 16.50 -24.47
N CYS A 50 -10.73 15.91 -25.08
CA CYS A 50 -10.63 15.20 -26.34
C CYS A 50 -11.24 16.06 -27.45
N ALA A 51 -10.44 16.41 -28.47
CA ALA A 51 -10.93 17.10 -29.66
C ALA A 51 -11.70 16.13 -30.56
N ASP A 52 -12.65 16.66 -31.34
CA ASP A 52 -13.59 15.89 -32.18
C ASP A 52 -12.94 14.95 -33.22
N SER A 53 -11.61 15.03 -33.42
CA SER A 53 -10.85 14.26 -34.42
C SER A 53 -10.16 13.00 -33.90
N ASP A 54 -10.08 12.75 -32.58
CA ASP A 54 -9.30 11.63 -32.02
C ASP A 54 -10.16 10.67 -31.16
N VAL A 55 -11.07 9.95 -31.81
CA VAL A 55 -11.96 8.96 -31.16
C VAL A 55 -11.18 7.71 -30.67
N ASN A 56 -9.91 7.55 -31.05
CA ASN A 56 -9.10 6.36 -30.79
C ASN A 56 -8.04 6.50 -29.67
N GLN A 57 -7.95 7.65 -28.98
CA GLN A 57 -6.96 7.87 -27.90
C GLN A 57 -7.58 7.97 -26.50
N VAL A 58 -8.67 7.25 -26.24
CA VAL A 58 -9.15 7.13 -24.86
C VAL A 58 -8.23 6.17 -24.11
N ASN A 59 -7.30 6.73 -23.34
CA ASN A 59 -6.37 5.99 -22.50
C ASN A 59 -7.15 5.05 -21.55
N ASP A 60 -6.80 3.76 -21.47
CA ASP A 60 -7.39 2.78 -20.51
C ASP A 60 -6.83 2.98 -19.09
N GLN A 61 -6.54 4.23 -18.75
CA GLN A 61 -6.08 4.60 -17.43
C GLN A 61 -7.25 4.53 -16.45
N VAL A 62 -7.02 3.88 -15.32
CA VAL A 62 -7.95 3.86 -14.19
C VAL A 62 -7.82 5.18 -13.42
N GLN A 63 -8.92 5.93 -13.29
CA GLN A 63 -8.95 7.19 -12.54
C GLN A 63 -9.46 7.02 -11.11
N ALA A 64 -10.27 5.99 -10.85
CA ALA A 64 -10.68 5.63 -9.50
C ALA A 64 -10.99 4.15 -9.35
N CYS A 65 -10.78 3.65 -8.14
CA CYS A 65 -10.96 2.25 -7.80
C CYS A 65 -11.57 2.11 -6.40
N PHE A 66 -12.67 1.37 -6.28
CA PHE A 66 -13.30 1.06 -5.00
C PHE A 66 -13.34 -0.45 -4.78
N ASN A 67 -12.94 -0.89 -3.59
CA ASN A 67 -12.79 -2.30 -3.24
C ASN A 67 -13.88 -2.71 -2.24
N PHE A 68 -14.49 -3.88 -2.44
CA PHE A 68 -15.59 -4.39 -1.62
C PHE A 68 -15.44 -5.87 -1.30
N LYS A 69 -15.89 -6.27 -0.12
CA LYS A 69 -16.36 -7.66 0.06
C LYS A 69 -17.61 -7.84 -0.81
N LYS A 70 -17.79 -9.01 -1.42
CA LYS A 70 -18.95 -9.26 -2.32
C LYS A 70 -20.30 -8.91 -1.66
N SER A 71 -20.49 -9.32 -0.41
CA SER A 71 -21.70 -9.03 0.37
C SER A 71 -21.91 -7.55 0.70
N GLU A 72 -20.86 -6.72 0.69
CA GLU A 72 -20.98 -5.27 0.83
C GLU A 72 -21.41 -4.63 -0.48
N PHE A 73 -20.85 -5.10 -1.60
CA PHE A 73 -21.24 -4.64 -2.93
C PHE A 73 -22.71 -4.98 -3.24
N ASP A 74 -23.17 -6.18 -2.90
CA ASP A 74 -24.56 -6.58 -3.13
C ASP A 74 -25.54 -5.64 -2.37
N LYS A 75 -25.20 -5.23 -1.14
CA LYS A 75 -25.96 -4.21 -0.38
C LYS A 75 -25.93 -2.82 -1.03
N VAL A 76 -24.89 -2.48 -1.77
CA VAL A 76 -24.81 -1.19 -2.51
C VAL A 76 -25.77 -1.23 -3.70
N VAL A 77 -25.83 -2.35 -4.42
CA VAL A 77 -26.75 -2.60 -5.54
C VAL A 77 -28.20 -2.57 -5.05
N GLU A 78 -28.54 -3.32 -3.98
CA GLU A 78 -29.89 -3.36 -3.41
C GLU A 78 -30.42 -2.00 -2.98
N LYS A 79 -29.55 -1.15 -2.43
CA LYS A 79 -29.92 0.20 -1.97
C LYS A 79 -29.94 1.23 -3.09
N SER A 80 -29.67 0.83 -4.34
CA SER A 80 -29.52 1.71 -5.50
C SER A 80 -28.57 2.90 -5.25
N ASN A 81 -27.53 2.68 -4.42
CA ASN A 81 -26.54 3.71 -4.14
C ASN A 81 -25.57 3.79 -5.33
N GLY A 82 -25.91 4.61 -6.31
CA GLY A 82 -25.09 4.80 -7.51
C GLY A 82 -23.79 5.57 -7.27
N LEU A 83 -22.85 5.39 -8.18
CA LEU A 83 -21.63 6.19 -8.31
C LEU A 83 -22.00 7.59 -8.82
N LYS A 84 -21.47 8.64 -8.18
CA LYS A 84 -21.64 10.03 -8.63
C LYS A 84 -20.31 10.61 -9.07
N ILE A 85 -20.27 11.14 -10.29
CA ILE A 85 -19.09 11.78 -10.87
C ILE A 85 -19.44 13.25 -11.10
N GLU A 86 -18.83 14.13 -10.30
CA GLU A 86 -19.01 15.58 -10.41
C GLU A 86 -17.86 16.17 -11.23
N VAL A 87 -18.17 16.87 -12.31
CA VAL A 87 -17.18 17.45 -13.23
C VAL A 87 -16.98 18.93 -12.90
N TYR A 88 -15.74 19.36 -12.69
CA TYR A 88 -15.37 20.73 -12.35
C TYR A 88 -14.40 21.32 -13.36
N SER A 89 -14.52 22.63 -13.62
CA SER A 89 -13.52 23.44 -14.33
C SER A 89 -12.81 24.40 -13.37
N GLY A 90 -11.48 24.50 -13.45
CA GLY A 90 -10.67 25.41 -12.63
C GLY A 90 -9.69 24.69 -11.70
N ARG A 91 -9.10 25.43 -10.75
CA ARG A 91 -8.07 24.90 -9.83
C ARG A 91 -8.66 23.90 -8.82
N LYS A 92 -7.85 22.88 -8.49
CA LYS A 92 -8.09 21.94 -7.39
C LYS A 92 -7.73 22.61 -6.06
N GLY A 93 -8.63 22.62 -5.09
CA GLY A 93 -8.32 23.11 -3.73
C GLY A 93 -9.55 23.46 -2.90
N ASN A 94 -9.36 23.49 -1.57
CA ASN A 94 -10.30 24.14 -0.66
C ASN A 94 -10.13 25.65 -0.76
N PRO A 95 -11.22 26.44 -0.75
CA PRO A 95 -11.12 27.89 -0.85
C PRO A 95 -10.39 28.44 0.38
N ILE A 96 -9.22 29.02 0.18
CA ILE A 96 -8.58 29.89 1.18
C ILE A 96 -9.19 31.27 0.95
N CYS A 97 -10.00 31.75 1.91
CA CYS A 97 -10.64 33.07 1.86
C CYS A 97 -11.61 33.31 0.68
N GLY A 98 -12.37 32.29 0.24
CA GLY A 98 -13.51 32.48 -0.67
C GLY A 98 -13.18 32.69 -2.16
N VAL A 99 -11.91 32.67 -2.54
CA VAL A 99 -11.47 32.79 -3.93
C VAL A 99 -10.75 31.50 -4.35
N GLY A 100 -11.25 30.81 -5.39
CA GLY A 100 -10.49 29.76 -6.07
C GLY A 100 -11.05 28.33 -6.08
N SER A 101 -12.31 28.09 -5.69
CA SER A 101 -12.93 26.77 -5.91
C SER A 101 -13.36 26.59 -7.38
N GLY A 102 -13.02 25.45 -7.99
CA GLY A 102 -13.48 25.11 -9.35
C GLY A 102 -15.00 25.19 -9.51
N LYS A 103 -15.47 25.62 -10.69
CA LYS A 103 -16.89 25.72 -11.05
C LYS A 103 -17.43 24.35 -11.45
N LEU A 104 -18.55 23.93 -10.87
CA LEU A 104 -19.23 22.69 -11.25
C LEU A 104 -19.82 22.83 -12.67
N LEU A 105 -19.45 21.92 -13.56
CA LEU A 105 -19.97 21.81 -14.93
C LEU A 105 -21.20 20.91 -14.98
N GLY A 106 -21.23 19.85 -14.17
CA GLY A 106 -22.40 18.98 -14.03
C GLY A 106 -22.07 17.69 -13.27
N VAL A 107 -23.08 16.82 -13.16
CA VAL A 107 -22.99 15.57 -12.40
C VAL A 107 -23.52 14.42 -13.23
N VAL A 108 -22.75 13.33 -13.31
CA VAL A 108 -23.16 12.06 -13.88
C VAL A 108 -23.43 11.09 -12.74
N SER A 109 -24.58 10.42 -12.75
CA SER A 109 -24.91 9.37 -11.79
C SER A 109 -25.02 8.04 -12.53
N VAL A 110 -24.26 7.04 -12.07
CA VAL A 110 -24.26 5.68 -12.63
C VAL A 110 -24.91 4.76 -11.60
N GLY A 111 -26.07 4.20 -11.95
CA GLY A 111 -26.77 3.21 -11.14
C GLY A 111 -26.13 1.82 -11.29
N PHE A 112 -26.31 0.97 -10.28
CA PHE A 112 -25.93 -0.44 -10.35
C PHE A 112 -27.21 -1.28 -10.34
N ASP A 113 -27.39 -2.12 -11.36
CA ASP A 113 -28.58 -2.96 -11.51
C ASP A 113 -28.30 -4.41 -11.06
N SER A 114 -29.35 -5.16 -10.70
CA SER A 114 -29.26 -6.57 -10.30
C SER A 114 -28.56 -7.46 -11.34
N LYS A 115 -28.63 -7.10 -12.62
CA LYS A 115 -27.93 -7.82 -13.71
C LYS A 115 -26.40 -7.84 -13.55
N VAL A 116 -25.83 -6.85 -12.85
CA VAL A 116 -24.40 -6.79 -12.49
C VAL A 116 -24.05 -7.88 -11.45
N VAL A 117 -25.03 -8.29 -10.63
CA VAL A 117 -24.89 -9.35 -9.63
C VAL A 117 -25.08 -10.73 -10.28
N ASP A 118 -26.07 -10.87 -11.17
CA ASP A 118 -26.44 -12.16 -11.78
C ASP A 118 -25.52 -12.58 -12.94
N GLY A 119 -24.96 -11.64 -13.70
CA GLY A 119 -23.96 -11.92 -14.75
C GLY A 119 -22.65 -12.52 -14.22
N GLY A 120 -22.44 -12.53 -12.90
CA GLY A 120 -21.32 -13.15 -12.21
C GLY A 120 -21.58 -14.56 -11.63
N SER A 121 -22.78 -15.14 -11.82
CA SER A 121 -23.13 -16.51 -11.36
C SER A 121 -22.94 -17.61 -12.42
N SER A 122 -22.61 -17.25 -13.67
CA SER A 122 -22.23 -18.20 -14.71
C SER A 122 -20.71 -18.36 -14.68
N ASN A 123 -20.22 -19.60 -14.80
CA ASN A 123 -18.84 -20.06 -14.63
C ASN A 123 -17.76 -19.45 -15.57
N ASN A 124 -18.02 -18.28 -16.17
CA ASN A 124 -17.09 -17.46 -16.94
C ASN A 124 -16.96 -16.09 -16.28
N TRP A 125 -15.90 -15.91 -15.49
CA TRP A 125 -15.66 -14.73 -14.67
C TRP A 125 -15.07 -13.56 -15.48
N GLY A 126 -15.82 -13.05 -16.45
CA GLY A 126 -15.49 -11.80 -17.15
C GLY A 126 -16.05 -10.61 -16.38
N GLY A 127 -15.25 -9.56 -16.16
CA GLY A 127 -15.74 -8.32 -15.54
C GLY A 127 -16.96 -7.74 -16.27
N VAL A 128 -17.87 -7.12 -15.52
CA VAL A 128 -19.11 -6.54 -16.05
C VAL A 128 -18.93 -5.06 -16.29
N VAL A 129 -19.14 -4.62 -17.53
CA VAL A 129 -19.17 -3.19 -17.88
C VAL A 129 -20.55 -2.63 -17.53
N VAL A 130 -20.60 -1.70 -16.58
CA VAL A 130 -21.84 -1.04 -16.12
C VAL A 130 -22.20 0.12 -17.03
N GLN A 131 -21.20 0.93 -17.40
CA GLN A 131 -21.37 2.08 -18.27
C GLN A 131 -20.12 2.24 -19.14
N ASN A 132 -20.28 2.41 -20.45
CA ASN A 132 -19.18 2.73 -21.35
C ASN A 132 -19.64 3.72 -22.42
N GLY A 133 -18.87 4.78 -22.64
CA GLY A 133 -19.10 5.77 -23.69
C GLY A 133 -19.41 7.17 -23.18
N TRP A 134 -19.88 8.01 -24.11
CA TRP A 134 -20.14 9.43 -23.89
C TRP A 134 -21.49 9.67 -23.22
N VAL A 135 -21.47 10.41 -22.12
CA VAL A 135 -22.66 10.82 -21.35
C VAL A 135 -22.73 12.34 -21.28
N ALA A 136 -23.90 12.91 -21.53
CA ALA A 136 -24.10 14.36 -21.41
C ALA A 136 -23.99 14.81 -19.94
N VAL A 137 -23.27 15.92 -19.73
CA VAL A 137 -23.01 16.53 -18.42
C VAL A 137 -23.71 17.89 -18.37
N GLY A 138 -24.65 18.05 -17.43
CA GLY A 138 -25.39 19.30 -17.24
C GLY A 138 -26.79 19.31 -17.88
N ASP A 139 -27.41 20.49 -17.91
CA ASP A 139 -28.79 20.66 -18.40
C ASP A 139 -28.85 20.56 -19.94
N ARG A 140 -29.74 19.69 -20.43
CA ARG A 140 -29.99 19.42 -21.87
C ARG A 140 -30.53 20.65 -22.61
N SER A 141 -30.97 21.68 -21.90
CA SER A 141 -31.55 22.91 -22.46
C SER A 141 -30.51 23.96 -22.91
N SER A 142 -29.22 23.76 -22.59
CA SER A 142 -28.17 24.78 -22.82
C SER A 142 -27.49 24.66 -24.19
N LYS A 143 -27.17 25.81 -24.83
CA LYS A 143 -26.51 25.90 -26.17
C LYS A 143 -25.06 25.35 -26.21
N LYS A 144 -24.48 24.99 -25.07
CA LYS A 144 -23.13 24.42 -24.94
C LYS A 144 -23.25 23.08 -24.23
N SER A 145 -23.23 21.98 -24.98
CA SER A 145 -23.32 20.65 -24.39
C SER A 145 -21.93 20.14 -24.01
N VAL A 146 -21.75 19.80 -22.74
CA VAL A 146 -20.55 19.09 -22.26
C VAL A 146 -20.87 17.59 -22.26
N GLN A 147 -19.94 16.77 -22.74
CA GLN A 147 -20.03 15.31 -22.68
C GLN A 147 -18.81 14.77 -21.94
N LEU A 148 -19.03 13.76 -21.10
CA LEU A 148 -18.00 13.00 -20.40
C LEU A 148 -18.00 11.59 -20.97
N HIS A 149 -16.88 11.16 -21.51
CA HIS A 149 -16.60 9.75 -21.72
C HIS A 149 -16.23 9.11 -20.39
N LEU A 150 -16.79 7.95 -20.09
CA LEU A 150 -16.41 7.15 -18.94
C LEU A 150 -16.52 5.67 -19.25
N ASN A 151 -15.66 4.88 -18.61
CA ASN A 151 -15.78 3.43 -18.52
C ASN A 151 -15.93 3.05 -17.04
N VAL A 152 -17.05 2.48 -16.66
CA VAL A 152 -17.30 1.98 -15.31
C VAL A 152 -17.51 0.49 -15.41
N ARG A 153 -16.62 -0.25 -14.76
CA ARG A 153 -16.60 -1.71 -14.78
C ARG A 153 -16.53 -2.27 -13.36
N VAL A 154 -17.14 -3.43 -13.19
CA VAL A 154 -17.16 -4.19 -11.96
C VAL A 154 -16.40 -5.47 -12.24
N GLU A 155 -15.23 -5.59 -11.64
CA GLU A 155 -14.31 -6.71 -11.85
C GLU A 155 -14.30 -7.61 -10.62
N PRO A 156 -14.22 -8.93 -10.82
CA PRO A 156 -13.90 -9.82 -9.73
C PRO A 156 -12.47 -9.61 -9.25
N ASP A 157 -12.28 -9.73 -7.94
CA ASP A 157 -10.98 -9.54 -7.33
C ASP A 157 -10.81 -10.49 -6.15
N PRO A 158 -10.77 -11.83 -6.36
CA PRO A 158 -10.63 -12.80 -5.27
C PRO A 158 -9.43 -12.52 -4.38
N ARG A 159 -9.60 -12.65 -3.06
CA ARG A 159 -8.51 -12.40 -2.09
C ARG A 159 -8.42 -13.50 -1.05
N PHE A 160 -7.20 -13.87 -0.69
CA PHE A 160 -6.96 -14.63 0.54
C PHE A 160 -6.97 -13.68 1.73
N VAL A 161 -7.67 -14.05 2.80
CA VAL A 161 -7.75 -13.26 4.03
C VAL A 161 -7.08 -14.05 5.15
N PHE A 162 -6.15 -13.40 5.86
CA PHE A 162 -5.44 -13.97 6.99
C PHE A 162 -5.62 -13.08 8.22
N GLU A 163 -5.86 -13.70 9.37
CA GLU A 163 -6.01 -13.01 10.65
C GLU A 163 -5.02 -13.55 11.66
N PHE A 164 -4.27 -12.64 12.28
CA PHE A 164 -3.44 -12.95 13.42
C PHE A 164 -4.31 -13.15 14.66
N ASP A 165 -4.07 -14.22 15.41
CA ASP A 165 -4.82 -14.51 16.63
C ASP A 165 -4.38 -13.67 17.84
N GLY A 166 -3.27 -12.94 17.70
CA GLY A 166 -2.69 -12.06 18.70
C GLY A 166 -1.71 -11.08 18.08
N GLU A 167 -0.97 -10.38 18.93
CA GLU A 167 0.01 -9.39 18.50
C GLU A 167 1.26 -10.08 17.93
N PRO A 168 1.89 -9.60 16.84
CA PRO A 168 3.02 -10.27 16.20
C PRO A 168 4.21 -10.59 17.14
N GLU A 169 4.51 -9.72 18.09
CA GLU A 169 5.56 -9.89 19.10
C GLU A 169 5.28 -10.99 20.12
N CYS A 170 4.02 -11.38 20.30
CA CYS A 170 3.62 -12.49 21.15
C CYS A 170 3.71 -13.86 20.44
N SER A 171 4.26 -13.91 19.22
CA SER A 171 4.41 -15.16 18.44
C SER A 171 3.07 -15.90 18.21
N PRO A 172 2.05 -15.24 17.61
CA PRO A 172 0.70 -15.79 17.50
C PRO A 172 0.58 -16.82 16.36
N GLN A 173 -0.55 -17.52 16.32
CA GLN A 173 -0.97 -18.26 15.13
C GLN A 173 -1.65 -17.32 14.13
N VAL A 174 -1.55 -17.68 12.85
CA VAL A 174 -2.22 -16.97 11.75
C VAL A 174 -3.21 -17.92 11.08
N PHE A 175 -4.44 -17.44 10.94
CA PHE A 175 -5.55 -18.22 10.40
C PHE A 175 -5.92 -17.68 9.02
N GLN A 176 -6.11 -18.57 8.06
CA GLN A 176 -6.84 -18.24 6.84
C GLN A 176 -8.34 -18.20 7.16
N VAL A 177 -9.00 -17.11 6.78
CA VAL A 177 -10.43 -16.89 7.01
C VAL A 177 -11.16 -16.88 5.69
N ASN A 178 -12.25 -17.66 5.60
CA ASN A 178 -13.20 -17.61 4.51
C ASN A 178 -14.62 -17.73 5.04
N GLY A 179 -15.35 -16.61 5.08
CA GLY A 179 -16.68 -16.55 5.70
C GLY A 179 -16.61 -16.94 7.18
N ASN A 180 -17.28 -18.03 7.55
CA ASN A 180 -17.30 -18.56 8.92
C ASN A 180 -16.22 -19.61 9.18
N VAL A 181 -15.45 -20.00 8.15
CA VAL A 181 -14.38 -20.99 8.28
C VAL A 181 -13.08 -20.28 8.65
N ARG A 182 -12.45 -20.74 9.72
CA ARG A 182 -11.17 -20.25 10.22
C ARG A 182 -10.20 -21.41 10.36
N GLN A 183 -9.15 -21.44 9.55
CA GLN A 183 -8.17 -22.53 9.49
C GLN A 183 -6.77 -22.01 9.83
N ALA A 184 -6.10 -22.61 10.82
CA ALA A 184 -4.71 -22.28 11.11
C ALA A 184 -3.83 -22.69 9.93
N VAL A 185 -2.94 -21.79 9.49
CA VAL A 185 -2.07 -22.01 8.32
C VAL A 185 -0.61 -21.67 8.62
N PHE A 186 -0.35 -20.71 9.50
CA PHE A 186 1.00 -20.35 9.91
C PHE A 186 1.13 -20.14 11.41
N THR A 187 2.36 -20.18 11.89
CA THR A 187 2.75 -19.73 13.23
C THR A 187 3.84 -18.68 13.15
N CYS A 188 3.74 -17.63 13.95
CA CYS A 188 4.74 -16.59 14.04
C CYS A 188 5.73 -16.89 15.17
N LYS A 189 7.00 -16.51 14.97
CA LYS A 189 8.01 -16.50 16.02
C LYS A 189 8.74 -15.16 16.02
N PHE A 190 8.48 -14.34 17.01
CA PHE A 190 9.22 -13.12 17.27
C PHE A 190 10.53 -13.42 18.00
N SER A 191 11.58 -12.68 17.69
CA SER A 191 12.92 -12.90 18.21
C SER A 191 13.78 -11.63 18.16
N PHE A 192 14.79 -11.59 19.02
CA PHE A 192 15.86 -10.59 18.96
C PHE A 192 17.10 -11.24 18.35
N ARG A 193 17.61 -10.71 17.23
CA ARG A 193 18.93 -11.05 16.71
C ARG A 193 19.99 -10.57 17.69
N ASN A 194 20.76 -11.51 18.24
CA ASN A 194 21.91 -11.19 19.05
C ASN A 194 22.96 -10.44 18.22
N SER A 195 23.46 -9.32 18.75
CA SER A 195 24.53 -8.52 18.13
C SER A 195 25.86 -9.28 17.97
N GLY A 196 25.99 -10.48 18.54
CA GLY A 196 27.21 -11.30 18.52
C GLY A 196 27.43 -12.12 17.24
N ASP A 197 26.41 -12.31 16.40
CA ASP A 197 26.50 -13.24 15.26
C ASP A 197 27.09 -12.61 13.98
N ARG A 198 27.36 -11.29 14.00
CA ARG A 198 28.11 -10.62 12.92
C ARG A 198 29.61 -10.96 12.92
N ASN A 199 30.15 -11.58 13.97
CA ASN A 199 31.58 -11.86 14.10
C ASN A 199 32.00 -13.24 13.57
N LEU A 200 31.11 -14.08 13.04
CA LEU A 200 31.48 -15.41 12.52
C LEU A 200 31.94 -15.44 11.05
N ARG A 201 32.25 -14.30 10.43
CA ARG A 201 32.84 -14.23 9.08
C ARG A 201 34.20 -13.54 8.99
N SER A 202 34.94 -13.48 10.09
CA SER A 202 36.38 -13.13 10.05
C SER A 202 37.10 -13.94 11.12
N GLY A 203 37.58 -15.12 10.73
CA GLY A 203 38.26 -16.04 11.64
C GLY A 203 38.76 -17.28 10.92
N SER A 204 39.62 -17.09 9.91
CA SER A 204 40.51 -18.16 9.49
C SER A 204 41.57 -18.38 10.58
N SER A 205 41.56 -19.60 11.13
CA SER A 205 42.65 -20.30 11.81
C SER A 205 43.38 -19.61 12.97
N ILE A 206 43.13 -20.09 14.19
CA ILE A 206 44.17 -20.72 15.00
C ILE A 206 43.49 -21.56 16.10
N SER A 207 43.92 -22.81 16.18
CA SER A 207 43.62 -23.78 17.23
C SER A 207 44.14 -23.32 18.59
N GLU A 208 43.38 -23.53 19.67
CA GLU A 208 43.75 -24.38 20.82
C GLU A 208 42.87 -24.12 22.08
N VAL A 209 42.34 -25.24 22.60
CA VAL A 209 42.27 -25.69 24.01
C VAL A 209 41.75 -24.74 25.11
N ASN A 210 40.57 -25.12 25.63
CA ASN A 210 40.06 -25.13 27.01
C ASN A 210 40.52 -24.08 28.07
N ALA A 211 39.48 -23.65 28.79
CA ALA A 211 39.42 -23.31 30.23
C ALA A 211 39.56 -21.83 30.66
N THR A 212 38.47 -21.38 31.31
CA THR A 212 38.40 -20.49 32.48
C THR A 212 39.03 -19.09 32.39
N GLY A 213 38.18 -18.05 32.44
CA GLY A 213 38.60 -16.71 32.87
C GLY A 213 37.91 -15.54 32.17
N ASN A 214 36.59 -15.36 32.35
CA ASN A 214 35.89 -14.14 31.92
C ASN A 214 36.19 -13.00 32.91
N TRP A 215 37.32 -12.30 32.72
CA TRP A 215 37.77 -11.21 33.60
C TRP A 215 38.24 -9.94 32.87
N LEU A 216 37.59 -9.57 31.77
CA LEU A 216 37.78 -8.26 31.15
C LEU A 216 36.43 -7.64 30.75
N ARG A 217 35.71 -7.08 31.74
CA ARG A 217 34.78 -5.97 31.46
C ARG A 217 35.65 -4.77 31.11
N SER A 218 35.65 -4.38 29.83
CA SER A 218 36.29 -3.13 29.45
C SER A 218 35.60 -1.98 30.16
N VAL A 219 36.40 -1.24 30.92
CA VAL A 219 36.07 0.10 31.41
C VAL A 219 35.86 0.96 30.17
N ARG A 220 34.60 1.13 29.77
CA ARG A 220 34.19 2.20 28.86
C ARG A 220 33.77 3.39 29.70
N SER A 221 34.48 4.48 29.46
CA SER A 221 34.23 5.83 29.96
C SER A 221 32.73 6.17 30.06
N ASP A 222 32.33 6.53 31.27
CA ASP A 222 30.98 6.89 31.73
C ASP A 222 30.58 8.30 31.27
N ASN A 223 30.51 8.54 29.95
CA ASN A 223 29.90 9.78 29.43
C ASN A 223 29.33 9.72 28.00
N GLU A 224 29.27 8.57 27.35
CA GLU A 224 28.41 8.38 26.18
C GLU A 224 27.07 7.84 26.66
N LYS A 225 26.02 8.68 26.66
CA LYS A 225 24.64 8.19 26.83
C LYS A 225 24.45 7.06 25.81
N PRO A 226 24.01 5.85 26.22
CA PRO A 226 23.75 4.78 25.27
C PRO A 226 22.81 5.32 24.20
N VAL A 227 23.24 5.23 22.94
CA VAL A 227 22.41 5.66 21.81
C VAL A 227 21.14 4.83 21.89
N LYS A 228 20.02 5.50 22.16
CA LYS A 228 18.72 4.83 22.20
C LYS A 228 18.39 4.38 20.78
N GLU A 229 18.61 3.10 20.51
CA GLU A 229 18.33 2.47 19.23
C GLU A 229 17.40 1.27 19.43
N ARG A 230 16.48 1.05 18.49
CA ARG A 230 15.66 -0.16 18.44
C ARG A 230 16.16 -1.00 17.27
N LYS A 231 16.72 -2.16 17.58
CA LYS A 231 17.38 -3.03 16.61
C LYS A 231 17.12 -4.50 16.89
N GLY A 232 17.40 -5.31 15.87
CA GLY A 232 17.48 -6.76 16.01
C GLY A 232 16.13 -7.48 16.06
N TRP A 233 14.99 -6.79 15.92
CA TRP A 233 13.71 -7.50 15.84
C TRP A 233 13.63 -8.32 14.56
N SER A 234 13.21 -9.57 14.69
CA SER A 234 12.88 -10.44 13.59
C SER A 234 11.65 -11.28 13.91
N ILE A 235 10.76 -11.42 12.93
CA ILE A 235 9.63 -12.33 12.97
C ILE A 235 9.77 -13.37 11.87
N THR A 236 9.70 -14.64 12.23
CA THR A 236 9.74 -15.77 11.31
C THR A 236 8.37 -16.41 11.23
N ILE A 237 7.87 -16.62 10.03
CA ILE A 237 6.62 -17.31 9.75
C ILE A 237 6.96 -18.77 9.46
N HIS A 238 6.32 -19.69 10.17
CA HIS A 238 6.45 -21.12 9.95
C HIS A 238 5.15 -21.70 9.44
N ASP A 239 5.23 -22.72 8.61
CA ASP A 239 4.08 -23.54 8.26
C ASP A 239 3.62 -24.40 9.45
N LEU A 240 2.58 -25.22 9.23
CA LEU A 240 2.07 -26.13 10.26
C LEU A 240 3.05 -27.27 10.61
N SER A 241 4.05 -27.54 9.77
CA SER A 241 5.12 -28.49 10.07
C SER A 241 6.22 -27.90 10.98
N GLY A 242 6.19 -26.58 11.20
CA GLY A 242 7.22 -25.84 11.91
C GLY A 242 8.40 -25.43 11.02
N SER A 243 8.29 -25.59 9.70
CA SER A 243 9.31 -25.18 8.74
C SER A 243 9.21 -23.68 8.46
N PRO A 244 10.33 -22.93 8.47
CA PRO A 244 10.30 -21.48 8.24
C PRO A 244 10.06 -21.18 6.75
N VAL A 245 8.95 -20.51 6.45
CA VAL A 245 8.48 -20.23 5.08
C VAL A 245 8.58 -18.76 4.68
N ALA A 246 8.74 -17.85 5.65
CA ALA A 246 9.05 -16.44 5.40
C ALA A 246 9.67 -15.80 6.65
N MET A 247 10.35 -14.67 6.50
CA MET A 247 10.88 -13.91 7.63
C MET A 247 10.86 -12.41 7.33
N ALA A 248 10.57 -11.60 8.33
CA ALA A 248 10.86 -10.16 8.29
C ALA A 248 11.89 -9.84 9.37
N SER A 249 12.96 -9.12 9.01
CA SER A 249 14.06 -8.80 9.93
C SER A 249 14.47 -7.35 9.79
N MET A 250 14.65 -6.64 10.91
CA MET A 250 15.25 -5.32 10.90
C MET A 250 16.68 -5.39 10.34
N VAL A 251 16.94 -4.58 9.32
CA VAL A 251 18.27 -4.44 8.69
C VAL A 251 18.88 -3.07 8.94
N THR A 252 18.04 -2.04 9.05
CA THR A 252 18.43 -0.70 9.48
C THR A 252 17.77 -0.44 10.83
N PRO A 253 18.55 -0.16 11.89
CA PRO A 253 18.00 0.12 13.21
C PRO A 253 17.15 1.39 13.17
N PHE A 254 16.12 1.44 14.03
CA PHE A 254 15.33 2.63 14.24
C PHE A 254 16.08 3.50 15.26
N VAL A 255 16.42 4.73 14.87
CA VAL A 255 17.25 5.65 15.65
C VAL A 255 16.63 7.04 15.62
N PRO A 256 16.65 7.80 16.72
CA PRO A 256 16.19 9.18 16.73
C PRO A 256 17.02 10.04 15.76
N SER A 257 16.36 10.90 14.99
CA SER A 257 17.06 11.88 14.17
C SER A 257 17.65 13.00 15.03
N HIS A 258 18.78 13.59 14.60
CA HIS A 258 19.50 14.62 15.36
C HIS A 258 18.56 15.71 15.90
N GLY A 259 18.58 15.90 17.22
CA GLY A 259 17.77 16.92 17.91
C GLY A 259 16.30 16.55 18.12
N THR A 260 15.88 15.31 17.80
CA THR A 260 14.50 14.84 18.03
C THR A 260 14.48 13.48 18.72
N ASP A 261 13.37 13.13 19.36
CA ASP A 261 13.11 11.79 19.89
C ASP A 261 12.46 10.85 18.86
N ASP A 262 12.36 11.27 17.60
CA ASP A 262 11.56 10.59 16.58
C ASP A 262 12.44 10.03 15.46
N VAL A 263 12.01 8.89 14.89
CA VAL A 263 12.57 8.36 13.64
C VAL A 263 12.01 9.21 12.48
N ARG A 264 12.84 9.98 11.77
CA ARG A 264 12.38 10.86 10.68
C ARG A 264 12.63 10.25 9.31
N ARG A 265 11.97 10.81 8.30
CA ARG A 265 12.16 10.42 6.88
C ARG A 265 13.61 10.53 6.40
N SER A 266 14.42 11.40 7.02
CA SER A 266 15.85 11.53 6.70
C SER A 266 16.71 10.36 7.19
N ASN A 267 16.23 9.60 8.18
CA ASN A 267 16.90 8.41 8.69
C ASN A 267 15.84 7.33 9.04
N PRO A 268 15.20 6.72 8.04
CA PRO A 268 14.14 5.74 8.25
C PRO A 268 14.71 4.42 8.77
N GLY A 269 13.95 3.74 9.64
CA GLY A 269 14.22 2.34 9.97
C GLY A 269 13.75 1.44 8.84
N ALA A 270 14.38 0.27 8.70
CA ALA A 270 14.08 -0.63 7.58
C ALA A 270 14.06 -2.11 7.97
N TRP A 271 13.10 -2.82 7.41
CA TRP A 271 12.93 -4.25 7.45
C TRP A 271 13.26 -4.86 6.09
N LEU A 272 13.85 -6.04 6.11
CA LEU A 272 14.02 -6.88 4.94
C LEU A 272 13.08 -8.08 5.07
N ILE A 273 12.25 -8.28 4.06
CA ILE A 273 11.38 -9.45 3.93
C ILE A 273 12.13 -10.50 3.11
N LEU A 274 12.22 -11.69 3.67
CA LEU A 274 13.01 -12.81 3.18
C LEU A 274 12.10 -13.99 2.86
N ARG A 275 12.40 -14.65 1.74
CA ARG A 275 11.79 -15.93 1.35
C ARG A 275 12.84 -17.04 1.39
N PRO A 276 12.46 -18.30 1.65
CA PRO A 276 13.37 -19.43 1.54
C PRO A 276 13.82 -19.58 0.07
N GLY A 277 15.11 -19.74 -0.14
CA GLY A 277 15.73 -20.14 -1.41
C GLY A 277 16.47 -21.47 -1.24
N HIS A 278 17.27 -21.87 -2.24
CA HIS A 278 18.09 -23.08 -2.17
C HIS A 278 19.08 -23.01 -0.99
N ASN A 279 18.69 -23.57 0.15
CA ASN A 279 19.43 -23.66 1.41
C ASN A 279 19.83 -22.31 2.06
N THR A 280 19.24 -21.19 1.63
CA THR A 280 19.55 -19.85 2.15
C THR A 280 18.31 -18.95 2.15
N TRP A 281 18.35 -17.86 2.92
CA TRP A 281 17.32 -16.82 2.87
C TRP A 281 17.60 -15.87 1.71
N LYS A 282 16.62 -15.68 0.82
CA LYS A 282 16.69 -14.72 -0.29
C LYS A 282 15.90 -13.45 0.05
N PRO A 283 16.47 -12.25 -0.15
CA PRO A 283 15.72 -11.01 -0.04
C PRO A 283 14.61 -10.95 -1.10
N TRP A 284 13.40 -10.60 -0.66
CA TRP A 284 12.26 -10.41 -1.54
C TRP A 284 11.86 -8.94 -1.61
N ALA A 285 11.82 -8.25 -0.49
CA ALA A 285 11.39 -6.86 -0.45
C ALA A 285 11.98 -6.11 0.75
N ARG A 286 11.97 -4.78 0.67
CA ARG A 286 12.37 -3.87 1.74
C ARG A 286 11.18 -3.01 2.15
N LEU A 287 10.93 -2.93 3.46
CA LEU A 287 9.94 -2.01 4.04
C LEU A 287 10.67 -0.98 4.89
N GLU A 288 10.55 0.28 4.54
CA GLU A 288 10.99 1.40 5.37
C GLU A 288 9.82 2.00 6.14
N ALA A 289 10.12 2.50 7.33
CA ALA A 289 9.17 3.18 8.18
C ALA A 289 9.81 4.36 8.92
N TRP A 290 9.05 5.45 9.03
CA TRP A 290 9.43 6.67 9.76
C TRP A 290 8.21 7.41 10.28
N ARG A 291 8.42 8.42 11.11
CA ARG A 291 7.40 9.33 11.63
C ARG A 291 7.44 10.67 10.89
N GLU A 292 6.29 11.11 10.41
CA GLU A 292 6.15 12.40 9.73
C GLU A 292 6.31 13.57 10.71
N SER A 293 6.84 14.70 10.21
CA SER A 293 7.04 15.93 10.99
C SER A 293 5.82 16.86 10.97
N THR A 294 4.91 16.70 10.01
CA THR A 294 3.84 17.64 9.71
C THR A 294 2.60 17.43 10.59
N GLY A 295 2.65 17.88 11.86
CA GLY A 295 1.49 18.23 12.72
C GLY A 295 0.50 17.12 13.13
N ALA A 296 0.40 16.05 12.35
CA ALA A 296 -0.37 14.86 12.62
C ALA A 296 0.61 13.72 12.89
N ASP A 297 0.35 12.99 13.97
CA ASP A 297 1.13 11.84 14.42
C ASP A 297 0.92 10.67 13.43
N ASN A 298 1.62 10.75 12.30
CA ASN A 298 1.50 9.84 11.17
C ASN A 298 2.81 9.09 10.95
N LEU A 299 2.70 7.83 10.56
CA LEU A 299 3.79 6.97 10.15
C LEU A 299 3.82 6.89 8.64
N GLY A 300 4.97 7.19 8.05
CA GLY A 300 5.24 6.96 6.64
C GLY A 300 5.83 5.57 6.43
N TYR A 301 5.38 4.89 5.38
CA TYR A 301 5.88 3.60 4.95
C TYR A 301 6.30 3.68 3.50
N ARG A 302 7.45 3.09 3.15
CA ARG A 302 7.85 2.86 1.77
C ARG A 302 8.18 1.39 1.56
N PHE A 303 7.52 0.77 0.59
CA PHE A 303 7.73 -0.62 0.26
C PHE A 303 8.36 -0.75 -1.13
N GLU A 304 9.49 -1.45 -1.17
CA GLU A 304 10.31 -1.67 -2.35
C GLU A 304 10.44 -3.17 -2.63
N LEU A 305 10.11 -3.59 -3.84
CA LEU A 305 10.36 -4.95 -4.31
C LEU A 305 11.82 -5.05 -4.78
N LEU A 306 12.51 -6.11 -4.36
CA LEU A 306 13.89 -6.36 -4.74
C LEU A 306 13.93 -7.37 -5.90
N PRO A 307 14.63 -7.07 -7.01
CA PRO A 307 14.81 -8.03 -8.09
C PRO A 307 15.64 -9.23 -7.60
N ASP A 308 15.35 -10.44 -8.09
CA ASP A 308 16.18 -11.61 -7.77
C ASP A 308 17.59 -11.38 -8.31
N ALA A 309 18.60 -11.67 -7.50
CA ALA A 309 20.01 -11.42 -7.83
C ALA A 309 20.48 -12.17 -9.10
N ALA A 310 19.71 -13.16 -9.57
CA ALA A 310 19.93 -13.83 -10.85
C ALA A 310 19.64 -12.93 -12.08
N VAL A 311 18.80 -11.90 -11.93
CA VAL A 311 18.48 -10.90 -12.95
C VAL A 311 19.29 -9.63 -12.63
N GLY A 312 20.61 -9.71 -12.83
CA GLY A 312 21.55 -8.68 -12.39
C GLY A 312 21.21 -7.26 -12.89
N GLY A 313 21.49 -6.27 -12.04
CA GLY A 313 21.59 -4.85 -12.42
C GLY A 313 20.30 -4.02 -12.38
N LEU A 314 19.20 -4.54 -11.84
CA LEU A 314 17.95 -3.78 -11.71
C LEU A 314 17.86 -3.09 -10.33
N ASP A 315 17.42 -1.83 -10.33
CA ASP A 315 17.17 -1.07 -9.10
C ASP A 315 15.91 -1.57 -8.37
N PRO A 316 15.82 -1.40 -7.03
CA PRO A 316 14.61 -1.66 -6.27
C PRO A 316 13.42 -0.85 -6.78
N ILE A 317 12.23 -1.47 -6.81
CA ILE A 317 11.02 -0.82 -7.33
C ILE A 317 10.11 -0.45 -6.17
N THR A 318 9.86 0.83 -5.99
CA THR A 318 8.88 1.31 -5.02
C THR A 318 7.46 0.98 -5.49
N LEU A 319 6.78 0.07 -4.80
CA LEU A 319 5.40 -0.33 -5.12
C LEU A 319 4.35 0.40 -4.26
N SER A 320 4.74 0.89 -3.07
CA SER A 320 3.82 1.65 -2.22
C SER A 320 4.58 2.68 -1.38
N ASN A 321 4.00 3.87 -1.29
CA ASN A 321 4.39 4.92 -0.36
C ASN A 321 3.12 5.43 0.30
N SER A 322 2.94 5.15 1.59
CA SER A 322 1.69 5.40 2.30
C SER A 322 1.94 6.05 3.65
N THR A 323 0.93 6.77 4.14
CA THR A 323 0.94 7.34 5.49
C THR A 323 -0.25 6.83 6.28
N ILE A 324 -0.01 6.38 7.51
CA ILE A 324 -1.02 5.83 8.41
C ILE A 324 -0.98 6.61 9.72
N SER A 325 -2.14 6.89 10.31
CA SER A 325 -2.18 7.56 11.61
C SER A 325 -1.64 6.62 12.69
N SER A 326 -0.62 7.05 13.43
CA SER A 326 -0.08 6.25 14.54
C SER A 326 -1.08 6.13 15.69
N LYS A 327 -2.01 7.09 15.85
CA LYS A 327 -2.99 7.10 16.95
C LYS A 327 -4.24 6.29 16.64
N HIS A 328 -4.74 6.38 15.42
CA HIS A 328 -5.99 5.76 15.01
C HIS A 328 -5.78 4.44 14.27
N GLY A 329 -4.55 4.15 13.85
CA GLY A 329 -4.26 3.06 12.94
C GLY A 329 -4.73 3.38 11.53
N GLY A 330 -4.86 2.34 10.72
CA GLY A 330 -5.34 2.44 9.34
C GLY A 330 -5.11 1.16 8.57
N LYS A 331 -5.07 1.28 7.24
CA LYS A 331 -4.88 0.16 6.33
C LYS A 331 -3.69 0.44 5.41
N PHE A 332 -2.60 -0.28 5.59
CA PHE A 332 -1.50 -0.31 4.63
C PHE A 332 -1.98 -1.03 3.39
N THR A 333 -1.84 -0.44 2.20
CA THR A 333 -2.35 -1.04 0.95
C THR A 333 -1.29 -0.94 -0.15
N ILE A 334 -1.18 -2.00 -0.95
CA ILE A 334 -0.40 -2.05 -2.18
C ILE A 334 -1.38 -2.41 -3.29
N ASP A 335 -1.63 -1.47 -4.19
CA ASP A 335 -2.50 -1.62 -5.35
C ASP A 335 -1.81 -0.96 -6.53
N ILE A 336 -1.50 -1.76 -7.55
CA ILE A 336 -0.80 -1.38 -8.78
C ILE A 336 -1.82 -1.43 -9.92
N SER A 337 -3.00 -0.84 -9.69
CA SER A 337 -4.02 -0.62 -10.73
C SER A 337 -3.62 0.48 -11.72
N ASN A 338 -2.65 1.33 -11.35
CA ASN A 338 -2.09 2.38 -12.20
C ASN A 338 -0.58 2.24 -12.26
N GLY A 339 -0.02 2.27 -13.47
CA GLY A 339 1.41 2.56 -13.61
C GLY A 339 1.75 3.86 -12.90
N ALA A 340 2.87 3.87 -12.17
CA ALA A 340 3.28 4.93 -11.25
C ALA A 340 2.77 6.34 -11.60
N SER A 341 1.79 6.82 -10.84
CA SER A 341 1.44 8.23 -10.72
C SER A 341 0.88 8.45 -9.31
N PRO A 342 1.43 9.41 -8.53
CA PRO A 342 1.27 9.45 -7.08
C PRO A 342 -0.14 9.93 -6.73
N MET A 343 -0.97 9.06 -6.14
CA MET A 343 -2.18 9.53 -5.45
C MET A 343 -1.79 10.19 -4.12
N THR A 344 -1.83 11.52 -4.15
CA THR A 344 -2.39 12.41 -3.12
C THR A 344 -1.96 12.15 -1.66
N THR A 345 -0.89 12.82 -1.24
CA THR A 345 -0.84 13.42 0.11
C THR A 345 -0.99 14.94 -0.04
N PRO A 346 -1.83 15.62 0.77
CA PRO A 346 -1.80 17.07 0.84
C PRO A 346 -0.54 17.47 1.62
N ASN A 347 0.25 18.40 1.07
CA ASN A 347 1.54 18.89 1.59
C ASN A 347 2.76 17.97 1.43
N GLY A 348 3.15 17.74 0.17
CA GLY A 348 4.54 17.45 -0.18
C GLY A 348 4.88 18.19 -1.47
N SER A 349 5.70 19.23 -1.38
CA SER A 349 6.28 19.91 -2.54
C SER A 349 7.13 18.91 -3.32
N PHE A 350 6.65 18.45 -4.47
CA PHE A 350 7.51 17.84 -5.48
C PHE A 350 7.92 18.95 -6.45
N ASP A 351 9.14 19.47 -6.27
CA ASP A 351 9.80 20.24 -7.33
C ASP A 351 10.02 19.29 -8.50
N SER A 352 9.14 19.39 -9.51
CA SER A 352 9.39 18.83 -10.82
C SER A 352 10.41 19.71 -11.52
N GLY A 353 11.68 19.52 -11.15
CA GLY A 353 12.81 20.03 -11.90
C GLY A 353 12.85 19.35 -13.26
N SER A 354 12.54 20.11 -14.29
CA SER A 354 12.75 19.75 -15.69
C SER A 354 14.24 19.51 -15.93
N GLY A 355 14.68 18.26 -15.81
CA GLY A 355 16.05 17.85 -16.08
C GLY A 355 16.03 16.71 -17.09
N SER A 356 16.34 17.02 -18.36
CA SER A 356 16.64 15.99 -19.36
C SER A 356 17.88 15.21 -18.91
N GLY A 357 17.79 13.88 -18.79
CA GLY A 357 18.98 13.06 -18.60
C GLY A 357 18.70 11.61 -18.26
N SER A 358 18.96 10.74 -19.25
CA SER A 358 19.22 9.31 -19.14
C SER A 358 18.02 8.35 -19.09
N GLY A 359 17.81 7.66 -20.22
CA GLY A 359 16.77 6.64 -20.42
C GLY A 359 17.12 5.29 -19.78
N SER A 360 17.03 5.21 -18.46
CA SER A 360 17.04 3.92 -17.71
C SER A 360 15.72 3.64 -16.98
N ASP A 361 14.94 4.68 -16.68
CA ASP A 361 13.72 4.57 -15.84
C ASP A 361 12.52 3.96 -16.60
N PHE A 362 12.61 3.91 -17.92
CA PHE A 362 11.53 3.41 -18.80
C PHE A 362 11.42 1.88 -18.82
N TRP A 363 12.49 1.15 -18.48
CA TRP A 363 12.48 -0.32 -18.51
C TRP A 363 12.19 -0.93 -17.13
N SER A 364 12.67 -0.31 -16.05
CA SER A 364 12.55 -0.85 -14.68
C SER A 364 11.10 -0.87 -14.17
N ALA A 365 10.27 0.13 -14.51
CA ALA A 365 8.85 0.15 -14.11
C ALA A 365 7.99 -0.87 -14.89
N THR A 366 8.46 -1.35 -16.03
CA THR A 366 7.63 -2.08 -17.01
C THR A 366 7.42 -3.55 -16.62
N TRP A 367 8.42 -4.23 -16.02
CA TRP A 367 8.24 -5.62 -15.59
C TRP A 367 7.41 -5.76 -14.30
N ALA A 368 7.54 -4.83 -13.35
CA ALA A 368 6.72 -4.84 -12.14
C ALA A 368 5.25 -4.60 -12.46
N HIS A 369 4.93 -3.71 -13.42
CA HIS A 369 3.56 -3.53 -13.91
C HIS A 369 3.02 -4.78 -14.64
N LEU A 370 3.87 -5.54 -15.33
CA LEU A 370 3.48 -6.79 -15.98
C LEU A 370 3.25 -7.93 -14.99
N MET A 371 4.04 -8.00 -13.92
CA MET A 371 3.98 -9.09 -12.93
C MET A 371 3.03 -8.80 -11.76
N TYR A 372 2.82 -7.53 -11.44
CA TYR A 372 1.94 -7.08 -10.37
C TYR A 372 0.97 -6.02 -10.89
N GLN A 373 -0.11 -6.47 -11.52
CA GLN A 373 -1.19 -5.59 -11.98
C GLN A 373 -2.40 -5.71 -11.05
N GLY A 374 -2.86 -4.60 -10.47
CA GLY A 374 -4.05 -4.57 -9.61
C GLY A 374 -3.77 -4.72 -8.11
N PHE A 375 -4.76 -5.23 -7.36
CA PHE A 375 -4.68 -5.29 -5.89
C PHE A 375 -3.68 -6.37 -5.45
N VAL A 376 -2.64 -5.97 -4.72
CA VAL A 376 -1.59 -6.88 -4.25
C VAL A 376 -1.86 -7.34 -2.83
N MET A 377 -1.87 -6.39 -1.90
CA MET A 377 -2.12 -6.69 -0.50
C MET A 377 -2.74 -5.51 0.23
N SER A 378 -3.30 -5.80 1.38
CA SER A 378 -3.52 -4.80 2.40
C SER A 378 -3.42 -5.39 3.80
N SER A 379 -2.96 -4.59 4.76
CA SER A 379 -2.85 -4.97 6.16
C SER A 379 -3.50 -3.91 7.03
N LYS A 380 -4.40 -4.32 7.91
CA LYS A 380 -5.00 -3.46 8.93
C LYS A 380 -4.06 -3.36 10.12
N VAL A 381 -3.75 -2.12 10.51
CA VAL A 381 -2.81 -1.79 11.57
C VAL A 381 -3.56 -1.03 12.66
N ALA A 382 -3.37 -1.44 13.91
CA ALA A 382 -3.96 -0.74 15.05
C ALA A 382 -3.14 0.52 15.40
N GLY A 383 -3.80 1.51 16.00
CA GLY A 383 -3.08 2.65 16.57
C GLY A 383 -2.19 2.23 17.75
N GLY A 384 -1.05 2.89 17.91
CA GLY A 384 -0.05 2.61 18.94
C GLY A 384 -0.63 2.60 20.34
N GLY A 385 -0.18 1.62 21.15
CA GLY A 385 -0.64 1.40 22.52
C GLY A 385 -1.93 0.59 22.64
N ARG A 386 -2.45 0.03 21.54
CA ARG A 386 -3.55 -0.94 21.53
C ARG A 386 -3.02 -2.31 21.10
N CYS A 387 -3.70 -3.36 21.54
CA CYS A 387 -3.40 -4.70 21.04
C CYS A 387 -3.75 -4.81 19.57
N SER A 388 -2.75 -5.01 18.73
CA SER A 388 -2.92 -5.22 17.30
C SER A 388 -3.26 -6.68 17.02
N LYS A 389 -4.24 -6.90 16.16
CA LYS A 389 -4.49 -8.17 15.50
C LYS A 389 -4.54 -7.88 13.99
N PRO A 390 -3.40 -7.94 13.29
CA PRO A 390 -3.38 -7.61 11.88
C PRO A 390 -4.33 -8.51 11.08
N GLU A 391 -5.12 -7.88 10.22
CA GLU A 391 -5.94 -8.55 9.20
C GLU A 391 -5.27 -8.27 7.85
N VAL A 392 -4.91 -9.34 7.13
CA VAL A 392 -4.14 -9.29 5.89
C VAL A 392 -5.01 -9.80 4.76
N GLU A 393 -5.26 -8.95 3.76
CA GLU A 393 -5.90 -9.35 2.51
C GLU A 393 -4.83 -9.41 1.42
N ILE A 394 -4.78 -10.50 0.64
CA ILE A 394 -3.80 -10.69 -0.44
C ILE A 394 -4.56 -11.06 -1.72
N GLY A 395 -4.27 -10.37 -2.83
CA GLY A 395 -4.86 -10.69 -4.13
C GLY A 395 -4.50 -12.11 -4.58
N PHE A 396 -5.51 -12.89 -4.97
CA PHE A 396 -5.37 -14.29 -5.38
C PHE A 396 -4.30 -14.49 -6.46
N GLN A 397 -4.27 -13.60 -7.44
CA GLN A 397 -3.34 -13.63 -8.57
C GLN A 397 -1.86 -13.47 -8.18
N HIS A 398 -1.56 -13.00 -6.96
CA HIS A 398 -0.19 -12.81 -6.46
C HIS A 398 0.27 -13.94 -5.52
N VAL A 399 -0.54 -14.98 -5.35
CA VAL A 399 -0.22 -16.11 -4.46
C VAL A 399 -0.27 -17.39 -5.29
N THR A 400 0.89 -17.95 -5.61
CA THR A 400 0.98 -19.23 -6.33
C THR A 400 1.15 -20.41 -5.38
N CYS A 401 1.74 -20.16 -4.21
CA CYS A 401 1.97 -21.15 -3.16
C CYS A 401 1.77 -20.55 -1.76
N THR A 402 1.84 -21.39 -0.73
CA THR A 402 1.72 -20.97 0.68
C THR A 402 2.85 -20.04 1.12
N GLU A 403 4.04 -20.21 0.56
CA GLU A 403 5.22 -19.41 0.90
C GLU A 403 5.09 -17.97 0.41
N ASP A 404 4.43 -17.76 -0.75
CA ASP A 404 4.11 -16.42 -1.25
C ASP A 404 3.18 -15.68 -0.27
N ALA A 405 2.11 -16.35 0.19
CA ALA A 405 1.22 -15.78 1.20
C ALA A 405 1.96 -15.49 2.51
N ALA A 406 2.86 -16.38 2.94
CA ALA A 406 3.67 -16.19 4.14
C ALA A 406 4.57 -14.95 4.05
N ALA A 407 5.09 -14.60 2.88
CA ALA A 407 5.91 -13.40 2.67
C ALA A 407 5.09 -12.11 2.92
N PHE A 408 3.85 -12.05 2.44
CA PHE A 408 2.93 -10.94 2.72
C PHE A 408 2.49 -10.89 4.19
N VAL A 409 2.31 -12.06 4.83
CA VAL A 409 2.03 -12.15 6.28
C VAL A 409 3.22 -11.62 7.10
N ALA A 410 4.45 -11.97 6.73
CA ALA A 410 5.66 -11.44 7.35
C ALA A 410 5.77 -9.91 7.18
N LEU A 411 5.45 -9.41 5.98
CA LEU A 411 5.38 -7.98 5.70
C LEU A 411 4.31 -7.26 6.54
N ALA A 412 3.12 -7.84 6.68
CA ALA A 412 2.08 -7.29 7.53
C ALA A 412 2.51 -7.16 9.01
N ALA A 413 3.20 -8.18 9.53
CA ALA A 413 3.78 -8.12 10.86
C ALA A 413 4.86 -7.03 10.98
N ALA A 414 5.71 -6.85 9.97
CA ALA A 414 6.72 -5.79 9.97
C ALA A 414 6.08 -4.39 9.93
N VAL A 415 5.00 -4.21 9.17
CA VAL A 415 4.22 -2.95 9.15
C VAL A 415 3.66 -2.64 10.53
N ASP A 416 3.08 -3.65 11.20
CA ASP A 416 2.49 -3.51 12.53
C ASP A 416 3.54 -3.21 13.61
N LEU A 417 4.64 -3.98 13.66
CA LEU A 417 5.76 -3.76 14.59
C LEU A 417 6.44 -2.40 14.37
N SER A 418 6.38 -1.85 13.16
CA SER A 418 6.90 -0.51 12.88
C SER A 418 6.12 0.61 13.59
N VAL A 419 4.87 0.37 13.99
CA VAL A 419 4.10 1.32 14.80
C VAL A 419 4.78 1.57 16.14
N ASP A 420 5.25 0.50 16.78
CA ASP A 420 6.01 0.58 18.02
C ASP A 420 7.45 1.03 17.76
N ALA A 421 8.10 0.52 16.70
CA ALA A 421 9.48 0.89 16.37
C ALA A 421 9.64 2.39 16.08
N CYS A 422 8.60 3.07 15.58
CA CYS A 422 8.58 4.51 15.33
C CYS A 422 7.96 5.36 16.46
N GLN A 423 7.65 4.80 17.63
CA GLN A 423 7.24 5.63 18.78
C GLN A 423 8.40 6.54 19.24
N PRO A 424 8.12 7.71 19.85
CA PRO A 424 9.19 8.56 20.38
C PRO A 424 10.07 7.80 21.38
N PHE A 425 11.38 8.03 21.37
CA PHE A 425 12.36 7.37 22.26
C PHE A 425 12.27 7.82 23.73
N SER A 426 11.47 8.84 24.01
CA SER A 426 11.02 9.20 25.35
C SER A 426 9.96 8.25 25.90
N ARG A 427 9.23 7.52 25.04
CA ARG A 427 8.26 6.51 25.45
C ARG A 427 8.92 5.15 25.62
N LYS A 428 8.54 4.46 26.69
CA LYS A 428 8.93 3.08 26.92
C LYS A 428 8.09 2.15 26.06
N LEU A 429 8.73 1.20 25.39
CA LEU A 429 8.05 0.15 24.61
C LEU A 429 7.29 -0.83 25.50
N ARG A 430 6.44 -1.65 24.91
CA ARG A 430 5.79 -2.78 25.59
C ARG A 430 6.84 -3.83 26.00
N LYS A 431 6.56 -4.65 27.02
CA LYS A 431 7.57 -5.51 27.66
C LYS A 431 8.11 -6.55 26.68
N GLU A 432 7.24 -7.04 25.82
CA GLU A 432 7.44 -8.06 24.80
C GLU A 432 8.44 -7.60 23.71
N LEU A 433 8.59 -6.29 23.55
CA LEU A 433 9.46 -5.65 22.55
C LEU A 433 10.81 -5.19 23.12
N ARG A 434 11.04 -5.35 24.43
CA ARG A 434 12.29 -4.97 25.08
C ARG A 434 13.22 -6.16 25.18
N HIS A 435 14.52 -5.89 25.14
CA HIS A 435 15.51 -6.87 25.53
C HIS A 435 15.46 -7.06 27.05
N ASP A 436 15.71 -8.27 27.55
CA ASP A 436 15.87 -8.52 28.98
C ASP A 436 17.03 -7.65 29.51
N GLY A 437 16.71 -6.47 30.06
CA GLY A 437 17.69 -5.47 30.47
C GLY A 437 17.30 -3.99 30.28
N GLU A 438 16.15 -3.66 29.64
CA GLU A 438 15.67 -2.26 29.42
C GLU A 438 14.42 -1.80 30.20
#